data_AF-A0A938TLA3-F1
#
_entry.id   AF-A0A938TLA3-F1
#
_cell.length_a   1.000
_cell.length_b   1.000
_cell.length_c   1.000
_cell.angle_alpha   90.00
_cell.angle_beta   90.00
_cell.angle_gamma   90.00
#
_symmetry.space_group_name_H-M   'P 1'
#
loop_
_entity.id
_entity.type
_entity.pdbx_description
1 polymer ?
#
loop_
_entity_poly.entity_id
_entity_poly.type
_entity_poly.pdbx_seq_one_letter_code
_entity_poly.pdbx_strand_id
1 'polypeptide(L)'
;MRRLPLLCVFAVSSAVATPKDVRISFAAMGDVPYRPEERVRLATDLLGLPTGTAFIVHLGDIKPGTPFFRAGEYASIARILKGSTVPVFIIPGDNEWNDCSRPARAWSFWLDHFRAFEQQWTGFEDVVRQESHPANFAFVPQSVLFVVLHLVGGRVHDKAEWD
;
A
#
# COMPACT_ATOMS: atom_id res chain seq x y z
N MET A 1 -12.72 -38.20 63.49
CA MET A 1 -11.71 -37.43 62.71
C MET A 1 -12.46 -36.65 61.63
N ARG A 2 -12.61 -35.32 61.78
CA ARG A 2 -13.32 -34.48 60.79
C ARG A 2 -12.29 -33.99 59.76
N ARG A 3 -12.44 -34.38 58.49
CA ARG A 3 -11.62 -33.86 57.38
C ARG A 3 -12.26 -32.55 56.88
N LEU A 4 -11.52 -31.45 56.98
CA LEU A 4 -11.93 -30.15 56.47
C LEU A 4 -11.58 -30.09 54.96
N PRO A 5 -12.49 -29.70 54.06
CA PRO A 5 -12.17 -29.56 52.65
C PRO A 5 -11.38 -28.27 52.42
N LEU A 6 -10.24 -28.38 51.74
CA LEU A 6 -9.43 -27.24 51.31
C LEU A 6 -10.09 -26.64 50.05
N LEU A 7 -10.65 -25.45 50.16
CA LEU A 7 -11.18 -24.70 49.02
C LEU A 7 -10.02 -23.91 48.39
N CYS A 8 -9.50 -24.38 47.26
CA CYS A 8 -8.56 -23.61 46.43
C CYS A 8 -9.35 -22.62 45.55
N VAL A 9 -9.32 -21.34 45.91
CA VAL A 9 -9.82 -20.26 45.06
C VAL A 9 -8.72 -19.89 44.06
N PHE A 10 -8.90 -20.22 42.78
CA PHE A 10 -8.06 -19.71 41.70
C PHE A 10 -8.56 -18.31 41.33
N ALA A 11 -7.84 -17.27 41.78
CA ALA A 11 -8.05 -15.92 41.28
C ALA A 11 -7.50 -15.85 39.85
N VAL A 12 -8.39 -15.89 38.85
CA VAL A 12 -8.02 -15.54 37.48
C VAL A 12 -7.89 -14.03 37.43
N SER A 13 -6.66 -13.54 37.57
CA SER A 13 -6.35 -12.13 37.30
C SER A 13 -6.37 -11.94 35.79
N SER A 14 -7.48 -11.46 35.25
CA SER A 14 -7.52 -10.91 33.90
C SER A 14 -6.69 -9.63 33.90
N ALA A 15 -5.40 -9.75 33.62
CA ALA A 15 -4.59 -8.59 33.30
C ALA A 15 -5.18 -7.95 32.04
N VAL A 16 -5.99 -6.92 32.23
CA VAL A 16 -6.39 -6.02 31.14
C VAL A 16 -5.09 -5.39 30.67
N ALA A 17 -4.55 -5.87 29.55
CA ALA A 17 -3.40 -5.24 28.92
C ALA A 17 -3.78 -3.78 28.66
N THR A 18 -3.08 -2.86 29.32
CA THR A 18 -3.17 -1.45 28.98
C THR A 18 -2.83 -1.33 27.49
N PRO A 19 -3.67 -0.67 26.68
CA PRO A 19 -3.33 -0.45 25.28
C PRO A 19 -1.95 0.18 25.22
N LYS A 20 -0.98 -0.50 24.61
CA LYS A 20 0.26 0.17 24.22
C LYS A 20 -0.16 1.35 23.36
N ASP A 21 0.39 2.53 23.65
CA ASP A 21 0.27 3.69 22.76
C ASP A 21 1.05 3.34 21.48
N VAL A 22 0.37 2.61 20.58
CA VAL A 22 0.91 2.22 19.28
C VAL A 22 0.79 3.43 18.38
N ARG A 23 1.94 4.00 18.04
CA ARG A 23 2.03 5.08 17.06
C ARG A 23 2.82 4.59 15.87
N ILE A 24 2.18 4.65 14.72
CA ILE A 24 2.83 4.39 13.44
C ILE A 24 2.87 5.69 12.64
N SER A 25 4.06 6.05 12.17
CA SER A 25 4.26 7.17 11.26
C SER A 25 4.53 6.60 9.87
N PHE A 26 3.83 7.08 8.87
CA PHE A 26 4.03 6.70 7.47
C PHE A 26 3.93 7.94 6.59
N ALA A 27 4.48 7.86 5.38
CA ALA A 27 4.35 8.91 4.39
C ALA A 27 3.33 8.51 3.32
N ALA A 28 2.62 9.50 2.78
CA ALA A 28 1.73 9.33 1.64
C ALA A 28 2.09 10.34 0.56
N MET A 29 2.03 9.91 -0.70
CA MET A 29 2.28 10.74 -1.89
C MET A 29 1.43 10.25 -3.05
N GLY A 30 1.27 11.08 -4.08
CA GLY A 30 0.53 10.79 -5.31
C GLY A 30 0.88 11.82 -6.36
N ASP A 31 0.39 11.64 -7.59
CA ASP A 31 0.54 12.62 -8.68
C ASP A 31 1.99 12.95 -9.06
N VAL A 32 2.91 12.02 -8.82
CA VAL A 32 4.32 12.17 -9.17
C VAL A 32 4.95 10.82 -9.55
N PRO A 33 5.95 10.80 -10.44
CA PRO A 33 6.54 11.94 -11.13
C PRO A 33 6.04 12.07 -12.59
N TYR A 34 5.48 13.22 -12.95
CA TYR A 34 5.04 13.52 -14.32
C TYR A 34 6.17 14.05 -15.21
N ARG A 35 7.15 14.73 -14.61
CA ARG A 35 8.24 15.41 -15.32
C ARG A 35 9.63 14.93 -14.88
N PRO A 36 10.67 15.11 -15.71
CA PRO A 36 12.03 14.71 -15.36
C PRO A 36 12.53 15.27 -14.03
N GLU A 37 12.23 16.54 -13.72
CA GLU A 37 12.59 17.19 -12.46
C GLU A 37 11.90 16.55 -11.25
N GLU A 38 10.66 16.08 -11.40
CA GLU A 38 9.92 15.38 -10.36
C GLU A 38 10.48 13.99 -10.11
N ARG A 39 11.09 13.34 -11.12
CA ARG A 39 11.79 12.06 -10.93
C ARG A 39 13.01 12.22 -10.03
N VAL A 40 13.76 13.31 -10.22
CA VAL A 40 14.90 13.65 -9.37
C VAL A 40 14.43 13.97 -7.96
N ARG A 41 13.40 14.82 -7.84
CA ARG A 41 12.82 15.17 -6.55
C ARG A 41 12.27 13.97 -5.81
N LEU A 42 11.53 13.08 -6.47
CA LEU A 42 11.01 11.86 -5.88
C LEU A 42 12.16 11.00 -5.33
N ALA A 43 13.23 10.79 -6.09
CA ALA A 43 14.40 10.06 -5.60
C ALA A 43 15.01 10.72 -4.35
N THR A 44 15.08 12.06 -4.29
CA THR A 44 15.54 12.80 -3.11
C THR A 44 14.58 12.63 -1.92
N ASP A 45 13.28 12.77 -2.13
CA ASP A 45 12.26 12.66 -1.08
C ASP A 45 12.24 11.24 -0.47
N LEU A 46 12.43 10.20 -1.29
CA LEU A 46 12.53 8.81 -0.84
C LEU A 46 13.75 8.52 0.05
N LEU A 47 14.83 9.31 -0.08
CA LEU A 47 16.02 9.22 0.77
C LEU A 47 15.93 10.14 2.00
N GLY A 48 15.14 11.21 1.91
CA GLY A 48 15.01 12.27 2.93
C GLY A 48 13.84 12.11 3.90
N LEU A 49 13.30 10.91 4.06
CA LEU A 49 12.14 10.66 4.92
C LEU A 49 12.46 11.00 6.39
N PRO A 50 11.48 11.55 7.15
CA PRO A 50 11.64 11.75 8.58
C PRO A 50 11.97 10.44 9.32
N THR A 51 12.84 10.52 10.33
CA THR A 51 13.16 9.40 11.21
C THR A 51 11.90 8.80 11.81
N GLY A 52 11.78 7.47 11.74
CA GLY A 52 10.62 6.74 12.27
C GLY A 52 9.48 6.56 11.26
N THR A 53 9.63 7.00 10.01
CA THR A 53 8.72 6.61 8.91
C THR A 53 8.79 5.09 8.72
N ALA A 54 7.67 4.39 8.86
CA ALA A 54 7.58 2.94 8.79
C ALA A 54 7.47 2.43 7.34
N PHE A 55 6.73 3.15 6.50
CA PHE A 55 6.53 2.85 5.08
C PHE A 55 6.00 4.08 4.33
N ILE A 56 5.94 3.97 3.01
CA ILE A 56 5.31 4.94 2.10
C ILE A 56 4.09 4.31 1.45
N VAL A 57 3.04 5.08 1.22
CA VAL A 57 1.94 4.75 0.32
C VAL A 57 1.91 5.74 -0.84
N HIS A 58 2.14 5.25 -2.05
CA HIS A 58 1.95 6.02 -3.28
C HIS A 58 0.53 5.78 -3.81
N LEU A 59 -0.28 6.82 -3.87
CA LEU A 59 -1.71 6.79 -4.20
C LEU A 59 -1.98 6.77 -5.71
N GLY A 60 -1.00 6.34 -6.50
CA GLY A 60 -1.09 6.31 -7.96
C GLY A 60 -0.83 7.66 -8.62
N ASP A 61 -1.25 7.73 -9.87
CA ASP A 61 -1.01 8.80 -10.82
C ASP A 61 0.48 9.12 -10.92
N ILE A 62 1.25 8.11 -11.35
CA ILE A 62 2.71 8.21 -11.50
C ILE A 62 3.11 8.78 -12.86
N LYS A 63 2.14 9.03 -13.73
CA LYS A 63 2.31 9.60 -15.06
C LYS A 63 1.06 10.40 -15.45
N PRO A 64 1.17 11.39 -16.37
CA PRO A 64 0.02 12.16 -16.79
C PRO A 64 -1.10 11.31 -17.40
N GLY A 65 -2.33 11.77 -17.24
CA GLY A 65 -3.51 11.29 -17.96
C GLY A 65 -3.36 11.48 -19.46
N THR A 66 -3.27 10.38 -20.20
CA THR A 66 -3.07 10.42 -21.64
C THR A 66 -3.56 9.13 -22.30
N PRO A 67 -4.13 9.20 -23.52
CA PRO A 67 -4.50 8.01 -24.27
C PRO A 67 -3.27 7.16 -24.68
N PHE A 68 -2.05 7.72 -24.62
CA PHE A 68 -0.83 7.08 -25.07
C PHE A 68 -0.14 6.26 -23.97
N PHE A 69 -0.24 4.94 -24.09
CA PHE A 69 0.45 4.01 -23.20
C PHE A 69 1.96 3.93 -23.50
N ARG A 70 2.82 4.07 -22.48
CA ARG A 70 4.29 3.97 -22.58
C ARG A 70 4.84 2.94 -21.61
N ALA A 71 5.09 1.71 -22.09
CA ALA A 71 5.59 0.60 -21.25
C ALA A 71 6.85 0.93 -20.43
N GLY A 72 7.81 1.65 -21.00
CA GLY A 72 9.08 1.97 -20.34
C GLY A 72 8.94 2.90 -19.11
N GLU A 73 7.80 3.58 -18.97
CA GLU A 73 7.54 4.49 -17.87
C GLU A 73 7.39 3.76 -16.54
N TYR A 74 6.61 2.68 -16.51
CA TYR A 74 6.37 1.82 -15.34
C TYR A 74 7.69 1.27 -14.79
N ALA A 75 8.50 0.66 -15.64
CA ALA A 75 9.82 0.12 -15.25
C ALA A 75 10.78 1.21 -14.74
N SER A 76 10.72 2.41 -15.33
CA SER A 76 11.54 3.53 -14.91
C SER A 76 11.16 4.05 -13.52
N ILE A 77 9.86 4.23 -13.28
CA ILE A 77 9.34 4.71 -11.99
C ILE A 77 9.50 3.65 -10.90
N ALA A 78 9.28 2.37 -11.22
CA ALA A 78 9.55 1.26 -10.32
C ALA A 78 11.01 1.27 -9.84
N ARG A 79 11.97 1.60 -10.70
CA ARG A 79 13.38 1.74 -10.29
C ARG A 79 13.61 2.88 -9.31
N ILE A 80 12.92 4.01 -9.49
CA ILE A 80 13.02 5.16 -8.57
C ILE A 80 12.44 4.76 -7.21
N LEU A 81 11.23 4.21 -7.18
CA LEU A 81 10.54 3.81 -5.94
C LEU A 81 11.32 2.72 -5.17
N LYS A 82 11.98 1.78 -5.87
CA LYS A 82 12.89 0.79 -5.26
C LYS A 82 14.08 1.41 -4.52
N GLY A 83 14.40 2.67 -4.79
CA GLY A 83 15.46 3.41 -4.09
C GLY A 83 15.07 3.87 -2.68
N SER A 84 13.82 3.67 -2.25
CA SER A 84 13.38 4.07 -0.91
C SER A 84 14.09 3.29 0.20
N THR A 85 14.40 3.99 1.28
CA THR A 85 14.99 3.42 2.50
C THR A 85 13.97 2.64 3.35
N VAL A 86 12.68 2.81 3.06
CA VAL A 86 11.58 2.12 3.74
C VAL A 86 10.68 1.46 2.69
N PRO A 87 9.83 0.48 3.08
CA PRO A 87 8.88 -0.16 2.18
C PRO A 87 7.96 0.83 1.48
N VAL A 88 7.69 0.57 0.19
CA VAL A 88 6.74 1.34 -0.61
C VAL A 88 5.57 0.46 -1.00
N PHE A 89 4.38 0.89 -0.60
CA PHE A 89 3.12 0.45 -1.16
C PHE A 89 2.71 1.39 -2.28
N ILE A 90 2.06 0.86 -3.32
CA ILE A 90 1.54 1.67 -4.41
C ILE A 90 0.22 1.09 -4.91
N ILE A 91 -0.74 1.97 -5.19
CA ILE A 91 -1.97 1.68 -5.92
C ILE A 91 -1.97 2.45 -7.25
N PRO A 92 -2.75 2.01 -8.26
CA PRO A 92 -2.93 2.81 -9.47
C PRO A 92 -3.91 3.94 -9.21
N GLY A 93 -3.74 5.05 -9.92
CA GLY A 93 -4.77 6.06 -10.13
C GLY A 93 -5.44 5.86 -11.50
N ASP A 94 -6.27 6.81 -11.92
CA ASP A 94 -6.98 6.73 -13.20
C ASP A 94 -6.02 6.86 -14.39
N ASN A 95 -4.90 7.57 -14.21
CA ASN A 95 -3.91 7.76 -15.24
C ASN A 95 -3.28 6.42 -15.66
N GLU A 96 -3.00 5.52 -14.73
CA GLU A 96 -2.32 4.25 -15.01
C GLU A 96 -3.14 3.32 -15.92
N TRP A 97 -4.47 3.48 -16.01
CA TRP A 97 -5.27 2.57 -16.83
C TRP A 97 -6.54 3.20 -17.42
N ASN A 98 -7.33 3.92 -16.63
CA ASN A 98 -8.62 4.45 -17.03
C ASN A 98 -8.51 5.48 -18.16
N ASP A 99 -7.46 6.30 -18.15
CA ASP A 99 -7.20 7.33 -19.17
C ASP A 99 -6.54 6.79 -20.45
N CYS A 100 -6.02 5.57 -20.40
CA CYS A 100 -5.38 4.96 -21.55
C CYS A 100 -6.41 4.56 -22.62
N SER A 101 -6.02 4.63 -23.90
CA SER A 101 -6.83 4.09 -25.02
C SER A 101 -6.98 2.57 -24.99
N ARG A 102 -6.13 1.88 -24.23
CA ARG A 102 -6.09 0.42 -24.06
C ARG A 102 -6.07 0.06 -22.57
N PRO A 103 -7.17 0.26 -21.83
CA PRO A 103 -7.20 0.17 -20.37
C PRO A 103 -6.73 -1.19 -19.84
N ALA A 104 -7.25 -2.30 -20.39
CA ALA A 104 -6.84 -3.65 -19.97
C ALA A 104 -5.33 -3.91 -20.14
N ARG A 105 -4.71 -3.38 -21.21
CA ARG A 105 -3.27 -3.51 -21.42
C ARG A 105 -2.51 -2.68 -20.40
N ALA A 106 -2.93 -1.45 -20.15
CA ALA A 106 -2.30 -0.56 -19.20
C ALA A 106 -2.38 -1.13 -17.77
N TRP A 107 -3.55 -1.65 -17.38
CA TRP A 107 -3.76 -2.38 -16.14
C TRP A 107 -2.82 -3.57 -15.96
N SER A 108 -2.69 -4.44 -16.98
CA SER A 108 -1.75 -5.57 -16.94
C SER A 108 -0.31 -5.11 -16.67
N PHE A 109 0.13 -4.03 -17.32
CA PHE A 109 1.48 -3.50 -17.10
C PHE A 109 1.65 -2.91 -15.70
N TRP A 110 0.64 -2.24 -15.16
CA TRP A 110 0.67 -1.80 -13.78
C TRP A 110 0.82 -2.99 -12.84
N LEU A 111 0.01 -4.04 -13.03
CA LEU A 111 0.09 -5.26 -12.21
C LEU A 111 1.46 -5.91 -12.25
N ASP A 112 2.07 -6.02 -13.44
CA ASP A 112 3.38 -6.65 -13.62
C ASP A 112 4.50 -5.93 -12.85
N HIS A 113 4.38 -4.61 -12.66
CA HIS A 113 5.41 -3.82 -12.00
C HIS A 113 5.11 -3.54 -10.53
N PHE A 114 3.84 -3.42 -10.16
CA PHE A 114 3.43 -2.76 -8.92
C PHE A 114 2.48 -3.56 -8.02
N ARG A 115 1.83 -4.65 -8.49
CA ARG A 115 0.78 -5.35 -7.71
C ARG A 115 1.22 -5.79 -6.32
N ALA A 116 2.50 -6.11 -6.15
CA ALA A 116 3.13 -6.54 -4.91
C ALA A 116 4.48 -5.86 -4.69
N PHE A 117 4.48 -4.54 -4.92
CA PHE A 117 5.70 -3.75 -4.90
C PHE A 117 6.39 -3.72 -3.53
N GLU A 118 5.63 -3.83 -2.44
CA GLU A 118 6.16 -3.85 -1.08
C GLU A 118 7.07 -5.07 -0.81
N GLN A 119 6.97 -6.13 -1.63
CA GLN A 119 7.80 -7.34 -1.50
C GLN A 119 9.27 -7.12 -1.89
N GLN A 120 9.64 -5.91 -2.33
CA GLN A 120 11.06 -5.55 -2.48
C GLN A 120 11.76 -5.38 -1.12
N TRP A 121 10.99 -5.28 -0.03
CA TRP A 121 11.48 -5.16 1.35
C TRP A 121 10.97 -6.34 2.20
N THR A 122 11.62 -6.59 3.35
CA THR A 122 11.20 -7.63 4.30
C THR A 122 10.18 -7.10 5.32
N GLY A 123 9.35 -7.97 5.89
CA GLY A 123 8.42 -7.63 6.98
C GLY A 123 7.00 -7.27 6.56
N PHE A 124 6.63 -7.56 5.31
CA PHE A 124 5.28 -7.36 4.74
C PHE A 124 4.79 -8.61 4.01
N GLU A 125 5.15 -9.79 4.51
CA GLU A 125 4.74 -11.09 3.98
C GLU A 125 3.24 -11.35 4.18
N ASP A 126 2.63 -10.70 5.18
CA ASP A 126 1.23 -10.89 5.59
C ASP A 126 0.24 -9.93 4.89
N VAL A 127 0.63 -9.29 3.78
CA VAL A 127 -0.28 -8.43 3.00
C VAL A 127 -1.34 -9.28 2.30
N VAL A 128 -2.60 -9.07 2.66
CA VAL A 128 -3.75 -9.77 2.10
C VAL A 128 -4.35 -8.95 0.96
N ARG A 129 -4.44 -9.54 -0.24
CA ARG A 129 -5.03 -8.92 -1.44
C ARG A 129 -6.41 -9.46 -1.72
N GLN A 130 -7.31 -8.61 -2.21
CA GLN A 130 -8.61 -9.07 -2.72
C GLN A 130 -8.42 -9.80 -4.05
N GLU A 131 -8.88 -11.05 -4.14
CA GLU A 131 -8.62 -11.91 -5.31
C GLU A 131 -9.09 -11.30 -6.64
N SER A 132 -10.30 -10.73 -6.68
CA SER A 132 -10.87 -10.10 -7.88
C SER A 132 -10.35 -8.70 -8.15
N HIS A 133 -9.75 -8.03 -7.16
CA HIS A 133 -9.28 -6.66 -7.24
C HIS A 133 -7.91 -6.55 -6.55
N PRO A 134 -6.83 -7.05 -7.16
CA PRO A 134 -5.52 -7.18 -6.49
C PRO A 134 -4.84 -5.84 -6.16
N ALA A 135 -5.39 -4.71 -6.63
CA ALA A 135 -5.01 -3.37 -6.19
C ALA A 135 -5.62 -3.00 -4.82
N ASN A 136 -6.64 -3.71 -4.36
CA ASN A 136 -7.17 -3.63 -3.00
C ASN A 136 -6.42 -4.62 -2.10
N PHE A 137 -5.93 -4.12 -0.98
CA PHE A 137 -5.20 -4.96 -0.02
C PHE A 137 -5.27 -4.42 1.39
N ALA A 138 -4.97 -5.26 2.36
CA ALA A 138 -4.93 -4.92 3.77
C ALA A 138 -3.71 -5.53 4.45
N PHE A 139 -3.21 -4.86 5.49
CA PHE A 139 -2.08 -5.30 6.28
C PHE A 139 -2.13 -4.68 7.68
N VAL A 140 -1.47 -5.31 8.66
CA VAL A 140 -1.59 -4.93 10.09
C VAL A 140 -0.22 -4.65 10.73
N PRO A 141 0.44 -3.53 10.41
CA PRO A 141 1.67 -3.13 11.09
C PRO A 141 1.37 -2.70 12.52
N GLN A 142 2.13 -3.23 13.48
CA GLN A 142 2.09 -2.84 14.89
C GLN A 142 0.69 -2.91 15.55
N SER A 143 -0.22 -3.76 15.07
CA SER A 143 -1.63 -3.86 15.54
C SER A 143 -2.57 -2.75 15.02
N VAL A 144 -2.17 -1.97 14.02
CA VAL A 144 -3.04 -1.02 13.31
C VAL A 144 -3.42 -1.62 11.96
N LEU A 145 -4.73 -1.74 11.68
CA LEU A 145 -5.21 -2.22 10.37
C LEU A 145 -5.17 -1.09 9.34
N PHE A 146 -4.47 -1.32 8.25
CA PHE A 146 -4.54 -0.51 7.03
C PHE A 146 -5.35 -1.27 6.00
N VAL A 147 -6.35 -0.60 5.42
CA VAL A 147 -7.13 -1.07 4.28
C VAL A 147 -6.90 -0.09 3.15
N VAL A 148 -6.37 -0.59 2.03
CA VAL A 148 -6.07 0.20 0.85
C VAL A 148 -7.04 -0.20 -0.25
N LEU A 149 -7.77 0.77 -0.78
CA LEU A 149 -8.78 0.59 -1.79
C LEU A 149 -8.42 1.39 -3.04
N HIS A 150 -8.41 0.73 -4.18
CA HIS A 150 -8.37 1.34 -5.50
C HIS A 150 -9.79 1.80 -5.86
N LEU A 151 -10.06 3.07 -5.59
CA LEU A 151 -11.30 3.76 -5.94
C LEU A 151 -10.95 5.00 -6.75
N VAL A 152 -11.04 4.88 -8.07
CA VAL A 152 -10.67 5.96 -8.99
C VAL A 152 -11.89 6.62 -9.59
N GLY A 153 -11.80 7.93 -9.82
CA GLY A 153 -12.75 8.64 -10.67
C GLY A 153 -12.52 8.30 -12.15
N GLY A 154 -13.29 8.94 -13.03
CA GLY A 154 -13.06 8.88 -14.48
C GLY A 154 -14.15 8.15 -15.26
N ARG A 155 -13.76 7.54 -16.38
CA ARG A 155 -14.70 6.90 -17.30
C ARG A 155 -15.14 5.55 -16.72
N VAL A 156 -16.45 5.29 -16.76
CA VAL A 156 -16.99 3.95 -16.52
C VAL A 156 -16.72 3.12 -17.78
N HIS A 157 -15.69 2.28 -17.76
CA HIS A 157 -15.35 1.39 -18.89
C HIS A 157 -16.23 0.15 -18.91
N ASP A 158 -16.63 -0.33 -17.73
CA ASP A 158 -17.62 -1.39 -17.55
C ASP A 158 -18.57 -1.00 -16.42
N LYS A 159 -19.87 -0.99 -16.69
CA LYS A 159 -20.85 -0.67 -15.66
C LYS A 159 -20.90 -1.74 -14.56
N ALA A 160 -20.64 -3.00 -14.91
CA ALA A 160 -20.59 -4.11 -13.96
C ALA A 160 -19.40 -4.03 -12.98
N GLU A 161 -18.42 -3.15 -13.24
CA GLU A 161 -17.34 -2.84 -12.30
C GLU A 161 -17.84 -2.12 -11.03
N TRP A 162 -19.03 -1.51 -11.09
CA TRP A 162 -19.59 -0.63 -10.07
C TRP A 162 -20.90 -1.14 -9.44
N ASP A 163 -21.46 -2.24 -9.95
CA ASP A 163 -22.67 -2.89 -9.45
C ASP A 163 -22.33 -4.06 -8.50
#